data_AF-A0A7V9E9E7-F1
#
_entry.id   AF-A0A7V9E9E7-F1
#
_cell.length_a   1.000
_cell.length_b   1.000
_cell.length_c   1.000
_cell.angle_alpha   90.00
_cell.angle_beta   90.00
_cell.angle_gamma   90.00
#
_symmetry.space_group_name_H-M   'P 1'
#
loop_
_entity.id
_entity.type
_entity.pdbx_description
1 polymer ?
#
loop_
_entity_poly.entity_id
_entity_poly.type
_entity_poly.pdbx_seq_one_letter_code
_entity_poly.pdbx_strand_id
1 'polypeptide(L)'
;MFLAGLVELAEDHPLWVPAYGRPDEQALTDTSDGRGGRTVSHATRRATRNSLKRYQLEGLDVYWPAGGLASAETLASVKTRGGPLAMLSPKVLDGWLPTDGVVVDAATTALRDGDDAADAERLRTFVTDPTLLAGGSGSSPALEARQRTLSEAALLAIGGAAQQPDSASLALVLGPAWDPGPAWRQGDLASLYRAPWIRPVDADDAVDAVRVAPPEQVLLPKRLAPRAIRVEQVRLAAGIVRKARDYASIIDADTGTSAYYDELAALAVSSSWRTEPTAGLANAEAQDAAASAILAKVAIESNQFVTLPGTSGRFPLTVTNGLDKAVRVGVELKTSSANLAFDPVDPVEIPPGQVVTVTVSADGDGNVSNSAVVARLTTPDGETFGTPAEFNVRTSVVGTIIWIVMGVAGALAVVAFGRQIRNRRRQRVKASPATAQEPAP
;
A
#
# COMPACT_ATOMS: atom_id res chain seq x y z
N MET A 1 -2.70 30.72 10.75
CA MET A 1 -2.90 31.14 12.15
C MET A 1 -3.40 30.00 13.03
N PHE A 2 -4.48 29.28 12.69
CA PHE A 2 -4.97 28.17 13.52
C PHE A 2 -3.95 27.04 13.74
N LEU A 3 -3.33 26.52 12.67
CA LEU A 3 -2.33 25.45 12.78
C LEU A 3 -1.10 25.89 13.61
N ALA A 4 -0.63 27.12 13.44
CA ALA A 4 0.52 27.63 14.19
C ALA A 4 0.23 27.66 15.71
N GLY A 5 -0.96 28.10 16.11
CA GLY A 5 -1.35 28.09 17.53
C GLY A 5 -1.54 26.68 18.11
N LEU A 6 -1.94 25.69 17.30
CA LEU A 6 -1.97 24.29 17.73
C LEU A 6 -0.57 23.70 17.90
N VAL A 7 0.38 24.07 17.04
CA VAL A 7 1.77 23.64 17.15
C VAL A 7 2.43 24.28 18.38
N GLU A 8 2.22 25.58 18.61
CA GLU A 8 2.71 26.27 19.81
C GLU A 8 2.17 25.61 21.10
N LEU A 9 0.86 25.32 21.15
CA LEU A 9 0.28 24.57 22.27
C LEU A 9 0.89 23.17 22.41
N ALA A 10 1.22 22.51 21.30
CA ALA A 10 1.81 21.18 21.31
C ALA A 10 3.28 21.17 21.75
N GLU A 11 3.99 22.29 21.61
CA GLU A 11 5.38 22.45 22.08
C GLU A 11 5.45 22.66 23.60
N ASP A 12 4.43 23.29 24.19
CA ASP A 12 4.37 23.62 25.62
C ASP A 12 3.79 22.49 26.50
N HIS A 13 3.26 21.43 25.90
CA HIS A 13 2.56 20.36 26.62
C HIS A 13 3.01 18.96 26.16
N PRO A 14 3.02 17.96 27.06
CA PRO A 14 3.23 16.58 26.66
C PRO A 14 2.20 16.11 25.64
N LEU A 15 2.68 15.37 24.62
CA LEU A 15 1.84 14.93 23.52
C LEU A 15 1.57 13.43 23.59
N TRP A 16 0.29 13.08 23.45
CA TRP A 16 -0.16 11.72 23.21
C TRP A 16 -0.53 11.60 21.75
N VAL A 17 0.21 10.78 21.01
CA VAL A 17 0.20 10.74 19.56
C VAL A 17 -0.55 9.50 19.08
N PRO A 18 -1.81 9.62 18.65
CA PRO A 18 -2.46 8.55 17.92
C PRO A 18 -1.81 8.37 16.55
N ALA A 19 -1.84 7.13 16.06
CA ALA A 19 -1.40 6.82 14.70
C ALA A 19 -2.13 7.70 13.66
N TYR A 20 -1.40 8.17 12.64
CA TYR A 20 -1.95 9.06 11.60
C TYR A 20 -3.19 8.46 10.97
N GLY A 21 -4.26 9.25 10.84
CA GLY A 21 -5.54 8.77 10.32
C GLY A 21 -6.29 7.77 11.21
N ARG A 22 -5.76 7.39 12.38
CA ARG A 22 -6.36 6.44 13.33
C ARG A 22 -6.85 5.16 12.64
N PRO A 23 -5.93 4.35 12.06
CA PRO A 23 -6.29 3.19 11.29
C PRO A 23 -7.16 2.22 12.11
N ASP A 24 -8.01 1.47 11.43
CA ASP A 24 -8.76 0.37 12.02
C ASP A 24 -7.81 -0.80 12.31
N GLU A 25 -7.18 -0.77 13.48
CA GLU A 25 -6.21 -1.79 13.88
C GLU A 25 -6.81 -3.19 13.91
N GLN A 26 -8.10 -3.34 14.22
CA GLN A 26 -8.76 -4.63 14.17
C GLN A 26 -8.72 -5.22 12.75
N ALA A 27 -9.02 -4.42 11.73
CA ALA A 27 -8.93 -4.84 10.33
C ALA A 27 -7.49 -5.10 9.88
N LEU A 28 -6.51 -4.31 10.35
CA LEU A 28 -5.10 -4.50 10.01
C LEU A 28 -4.49 -5.76 10.64
N THR A 29 -5.03 -6.20 11.78
CA THR A 29 -4.59 -7.40 12.50
C THR A 29 -5.33 -8.67 12.08
N ASP A 30 -6.44 -8.53 11.35
CA ASP A 30 -7.18 -9.69 10.84
C ASP A 30 -6.29 -10.52 9.90
N THR A 31 -6.13 -11.80 10.24
CA THR A 31 -5.28 -12.77 9.54
C THR A 31 -5.58 -12.90 8.04
N SER A 32 -6.79 -12.54 7.60
CA SER A 32 -7.24 -12.67 6.21
C SER A 32 -6.48 -11.80 5.19
N ASP A 33 -5.73 -10.79 5.63
CA ASP A 33 -4.87 -9.97 4.75
C ASP A 33 -3.51 -9.65 5.39
N GLY A 34 -2.92 -10.59 6.12
CA GLY A 34 -1.73 -10.36 6.96
C GLY A 34 -0.55 -9.61 6.30
N ARG A 35 -0.29 -9.78 4.99
CA ARG A 35 0.74 -8.99 4.28
C ARG A 35 0.28 -7.56 4.00
N GLY A 36 -0.97 -7.37 3.58
CA GLY A 36 -1.58 -6.06 3.35
C GLY A 36 -1.66 -5.24 4.64
N GLY A 37 -2.20 -5.83 5.70
CA GLY A 37 -2.29 -5.20 7.03
C GLY A 37 -0.94 -4.73 7.58
N ARG A 38 0.11 -5.55 7.46
CA ARG A 38 1.49 -5.16 7.84
C ARG A 38 2.03 -4.01 6.99
N THR A 39 1.78 -4.05 5.67
CA THR A 39 2.23 -3.00 4.75
C THR A 39 1.63 -1.65 5.15
N VAL A 40 0.33 -1.62 5.42
CA VAL A 40 -0.39 -0.40 5.81
C VAL A 40 -0.02 0.04 7.24
N SER A 41 0.21 -0.90 8.16
CA SER A 41 0.71 -0.58 9.51
C SER A 41 2.05 0.16 9.46
N HIS A 42 2.98 -0.30 8.62
CA HIS A 42 4.27 0.37 8.44
C HIS A 42 4.13 1.75 7.78
N ALA A 43 3.25 1.88 6.78
CA ALA A 43 2.94 3.16 6.15
C ALA A 43 2.38 4.15 7.17
N THR A 44 1.43 3.72 8.00
CA THR A 44 0.84 4.58 9.03
C THR A 44 1.89 5.10 10.02
N ARG A 45 2.82 4.24 10.48
CA ARG A 45 3.92 4.67 11.36
C ARG A 45 4.87 5.67 10.70
N ARG A 46 5.14 5.50 9.39
CA ARG A 46 5.93 6.48 8.64
C ARG A 46 5.17 7.79 8.51
N ALA A 47 3.88 7.76 8.20
CA ALA A 47 3.02 8.94 8.16
C ALA A 47 3.01 9.69 9.50
N THR A 48 2.83 8.98 10.64
CA THR A 48 2.89 9.59 11.98
C THR A 48 4.23 10.27 12.22
N ARG A 49 5.35 9.56 12.04
CA ARG A 49 6.69 10.11 12.27
C ARG A 49 7.03 11.27 11.35
N ASN A 50 6.64 11.19 10.07
CA ASN A 50 6.86 12.26 9.12
C ASN A 50 6.04 13.51 9.47
N SER A 51 4.80 13.33 9.94
CA SER A 51 3.96 14.43 10.43
C SER A 51 4.59 15.09 11.66
N LEU A 52 5.00 14.31 12.67
CA LEU A 52 5.69 14.82 13.86
C LEU A 52 6.97 15.58 13.49
N LYS A 53 7.83 14.99 12.65
CA LYS A 53 9.07 15.62 12.17
C LYS A 53 8.82 16.92 11.41
N ARG A 54 7.77 16.98 10.57
CA ARG A 54 7.39 18.18 9.81
C ARG A 54 7.10 19.37 10.75
N TYR A 55 6.54 19.09 11.93
CA TYR A 55 6.21 20.09 12.94
C TYR A 55 7.20 20.14 14.12
N GLN A 56 8.29 19.38 14.08
CA GLN A 56 9.29 19.30 15.16
C GLN A 56 8.71 18.88 16.51
N LEU A 57 7.71 18.01 16.48
CA LEU A 57 7.03 17.51 17.68
C LEU A 57 7.51 16.11 18.05
N GLU A 58 7.47 15.79 19.34
CA GLU A 58 7.69 14.45 19.89
C GLU A 58 6.60 14.14 20.92
N GLY A 59 6.30 12.86 21.14
CA GLY A 59 5.26 12.47 22.08
C GLY A 59 5.17 10.97 22.30
N LEU A 60 4.35 10.59 23.26
CA LEU A 60 4.03 9.22 23.61
C LEU A 60 3.06 8.64 22.56
N ASP A 61 3.43 7.54 21.91
CA ASP A 61 2.51 6.83 21.02
C ASP A 61 1.30 6.30 21.81
N VAL A 62 0.08 6.55 21.34
CA VAL A 62 -1.15 6.08 22.01
C VAL A 62 -2.07 5.39 21.02
N TYR A 63 -2.57 4.22 21.39
CA TYR A 63 -3.62 3.55 20.61
C TYR A 63 -4.99 4.09 20.98
N TRP A 64 -5.61 4.84 20.06
CA TRP A 64 -6.93 5.43 20.26
C TRP A 64 -7.95 4.96 19.19
N PRO A 65 -8.62 3.81 19.41
CA PRO A 65 -9.62 3.30 18.48
C PRO A 65 -10.88 4.17 18.40
N ALA A 66 -11.61 4.06 17.30
CA ALA A 66 -12.91 4.72 17.15
C ALA A 66 -13.87 4.32 18.29
N GLY A 67 -14.41 5.33 18.97
CA GLY A 67 -15.30 5.15 20.12
C GLY A 67 -14.65 4.49 21.34
N GLY A 68 -13.32 4.36 21.39
CA GLY A 68 -12.62 3.66 22.46
C GLY A 68 -12.86 2.14 22.46
N LEU A 69 -13.26 1.56 21.31
CA LEU A 69 -13.64 0.16 21.20
C LEU A 69 -12.47 -0.72 20.73
N ALA A 70 -12.03 -1.66 21.57
CA ALA A 70 -10.97 -2.63 21.23
C ALA A 70 -11.31 -4.04 21.76
N SER A 71 -10.84 -5.07 21.07
CA SER A 71 -10.82 -6.45 21.60
C SER A 71 -9.49 -6.74 22.29
N ALA A 72 -9.46 -7.79 23.11
CA ALA A 72 -8.23 -8.29 23.72
C ALA A 72 -7.14 -8.58 22.66
N GLU A 73 -7.52 -9.24 21.56
CA GLU A 73 -6.61 -9.58 20.44
C GLU A 73 -5.99 -8.33 19.79
N THR A 74 -6.78 -7.29 19.56
CA THR A 74 -6.26 -6.03 19.00
C THR A 74 -5.29 -5.37 19.97
N LEU A 75 -5.59 -5.36 21.28
CA LEU A 75 -4.67 -4.82 22.29
C LEU A 75 -3.36 -5.60 22.40
N ALA A 76 -3.43 -6.94 22.37
CA ALA A 76 -2.23 -7.77 22.33
C ALA A 76 -1.35 -7.40 21.14
N SER A 77 -1.97 -7.24 19.96
CA SER A 77 -1.23 -6.82 18.76
C SER A 77 -0.61 -5.43 18.89
N VAL A 78 -1.31 -4.47 19.50
CA VAL A 78 -0.79 -3.12 19.77
C VAL A 78 0.40 -3.19 20.73
N LYS A 79 0.29 -3.96 21.80
CA LYS A 79 1.34 -4.13 22.81
C LYS A 79 2.59 -4.80 22.22
N THR A 80 2.44 -5.92 21.49
CA THR A 80 3.56 -6.59 20.79
C THR A 80 4.27 -5.65 19.83
N ARG A 81 3.53 -4.68 19.29
CA ARG A 81 4.02 -3.65 18.37
C ARG A 81 4.69 -2.46 19.06
N GLY A 82 4.81 -2.48 20.39
CA GLY A 82 5.45 -1.47 21.22
C GLY A 82 4.54 -0.33 21.63
N GLY A 83 3.21 -0.44 21.47
CA GLY A 83 2.26 0.57 21.92
C GLY A 83 2.24 0.63 23.45
N PRO A 84 2.59 1.77 24.09
CA PRO A 84 2.75 1.86 25.54
C PRO A 84 1.42 2.11 26.27
N LEU A 85 0.43 2.69 25.59
CA LEU A 85 -0.83 3.13 26.19
C LEU A 85 -2.00 2.96 25.19
N ALA A 86 -3.16 2.56 25.70
CA ALA A 86 -4.41 2.54 24.95
C ALA A 86 -5.45 3.51 25.55
N MET A 87 -6.27 4.15 24.72
CA MET A 87 -7.40 4.98 25.15
C MET A 87 -8.72 4.27 24.84
N LEU A 88 -9.37 3.72 25.86
CA LEU A 88 -10.54 2.85 25.70
C LEU A 88 -11.78 3.42 26.38
N SER A 89 -12.94 2.99 25.89
CA SER A 89 -14.24 3.33 26.46
C SER A 89 -14.59 2.39 27.60
N PRO A 90 -15.28 2.87 28.65
CA PRO A 90 -15.88 2.00 29.67
C PRO A 90 -16.71 0.86 29.09
N LYS A 91 -17.32 1.05 27.91
CA LYS A 91 -18.20 0.07 27.24
C LYS A 91 -17.52 -1.25 26.89
N VAL A 92 -16.20 -1.28 26.78
CA VAL A 92 -15.43 -2.50 26.48
C VAL A 92 -14.67 -3.05 27.69
N LEU A 93 -14.74 -2.36 28.83
CA LEU A 93 -14.05 -2.74 30.05
C LEU A 93 -15.07 -3.40 30.99
N ASP A 94 -15.27 -4.70 30.83
CA ASP A 94 -16.13 -5.46 31.73
C ASP A 94 -15.56 -5.39 33.15
N GLY A 95 -16.41 -5.25 34.16
CA GLY A 95 -15.99 -5.11 35.56
C GLY A 95 -15.37 -3.75 35.95
N TRP A 96 -15.19 -2.79 35.03
CA TRP A 96 -14.73 -1.44 35.38
C TRP A 96 -15.85 -0.60 36.00
N LEU A 97 -15.53 0.08 37.09
CA LEU A 97 -16.38 1.07 37.74
C LEU A 97 -15.73 2.46 37.67
N PRO A 98 -16.51 3.55 37.62
CA PRO A 98 -15.95 4.91 37.65
C PRO A 98 -15.07 5.22 38.88
N THR A 99 -15.27 4.50 39.98
CA THR A 99 -14.44 4.59 41.20
C THR A 99 -13.06 3.97 41.04
N ASP A 100 -12.86 3.12 40.04
CA ASP A 100 -11.55 2.50 39.73
C ASP A 100 -10.61 3.50 39.05
N GLY A 101 -11.11 4.69 38.71
CA GLY A 101 -10.35 5.77 38.10
C GLY A 101 -10.21 5.63 36.59
N VAL A 102 -9.50 6.61 36.01
CA VAL A 102 -9.33 6.74 34.55
C VAL A 102 -8.09 6.03 34.02
N VAL A 103 -7.28 5.40 34.86
CA VAL A 103 -6.12 4.63 34.44
C VAL A 103 -6.20 3.24 35.02
N VAL A 104 -6.26 2.24 34.14
CA VAL A 104 -6.35 0.83 34.51
C VAL A 104 -5.40 0.01 33.67
N ASP A 105 -4.93 -1.11 34.19
CA ASP A 105 -4.19 -2.10 33.40
C ASP A 105 -5.18 -3.10 32.83
N ALA A 106 -5.48 -3.05 31.54
CA ALA A 106 -6.43 -3.96 30.88
C ALA A 106 -5.73 -5.24 30.41
N ALA A 107 -6.36 -6.40 30.61
CA ALA A 107 -5.83 -7.68 30.14
C ALA A 107 -5.86 -7.76 28.61
N THR A 108 -4.72 -8.04 27.99
CA THR A 108 -4.58 -8.20 26.54
C THR A 108 -4.83 -9.64 26.08
N THR A 109 -4.92 -10.60 27.00
CA THR A 109 -5.31 -11.98 26.69
C THR A 109 -6.79 -12.17 26.98
N ALA A 110 -7.47 -12.87 26.07
CA ALA A 110 -8.84 -13.27 26.32
C ALA A 110 -8.83 -14.50 27.22
N LEU A 111 -8.94 -14.31 28.53
CA LEU A 111 -9.01 -15.39 29.50
C LEU A 111 -10.13 -16.38 29.13
N ARG A 112 -9.85 -17.68 29.24
CA ARG A 112 -10.86 -18.76 29.25
C ARG A 112 -11.33 -18.97 30.68
N ASP A 113 -12.50 -19.56 30.86
CA ASP A 113 -12.95 -20.00 32.18
C ASP A 113 -11.89 -20.93 32.79
N GLY A 114 -11.28 -20.50 33.90
CA GLY A 114 -10.23 -21.24 34.62
C GLY A 114 -8.79 -20.80 34.34
N ASP A 115 -8.54 -19.80 33.48
CA ASP A 115 -7.21 -19.20 33.34
C ASP A 115 -6.93 -18.22 34.51
N ASP A 116 -5.75 -18.30 35.11
CA ASP A 116 -5.34 -17.37 36.17
C ASP A 116 -5.10 -15.97 35.59
N ALA A 117 -5.91 -15.00 36.02
CA ALA A 117 -5.83 -13.60 35.58
C ALA A 117 -4.48 -12.92 35.90
N ALA A 118 -3.69 -13.52 36.81
CA ALA A 118 -2.39 -13.03 37.22
C ALA A 118 -1.31 -13.13 36.12
N ASP A 119 -1.41 -14.14 35.24
CA ASP A 119 -0.44 -14.36 34.16
C ASP A 119 -0.84 -13.65 32.86
N ALA A 120 -1.99 -12.97 32.85
CA ALA A 120 -2.46 -12.21 31.70
C ALA A 120 -1.50 -11.07 31.39
N GLU A 121 -1.00 -11.03 30.16
CA GLU A 121 -0.35 -9.82 29.66
C GLU A 121 -1.30 -8.64 29.77
N ARG A 122 -0.82 -7.51 30.30
CA ARG A 122 -1.63 -6.29 30.46
C ARG A 122 -1.06 -5.12 29.66
N LEU A 123 -1.92 -4.19 29.29
CA LEU A 123 -1.57 -2.92 28.68
C LEU A 123 -2.22 -1.79 29.47
N ARG A 124 -1.42 -0.78 29.80
CA ARG A 124 -1.93 0.41 30.47
C ARG A 124 -2.98 1.08 29.59
N THR A 125 -4.12 1.37 30.18
CA THR A 125 -5.30 1.87 29.50
C THR A 125 -5.81 3.11 30.19
N PHE A 126 -5.92 4.19 29.43
CA PHE A 126 -6.57 5.42 29.82
C PHE A 126 -8.05 5.34 29.42
N VAL A 127 -8.94 5.42 30.39
CA VAL A 127 -10.38 5.28 30.21
C VAL A 127 -10.98 6.63 29.87
N THR A 128 -11.55 6.72 28.67
CA THR A 128 -12.23 7.93 28.17
C THR A 128 -13.69 7.60 27.92
N ASP A 129 -14.61 8.32 28.55
CA ASP A 129 -16.04 8.13 28.29
C ASP A 129 -16.50 9.05 27.15
N PRO A 130 -16.74 8.52 25.93
CA PRO A 130 -17.22 9.34 24.81
C PRO A 130 -18.65 9.85 25.03
N THR A 131 -19.41 9.30 25.98
CA THR A 131 -20.78 9.75 26.27
C THR A 131 -20.80 11.14 26.93
N LEU A 132 -19.70 11.57 27.54
CA LEU A 132 -19.53 12.94 28.03
C LEU A 132 -19.69 13.99 26.93
N LEU A 133 -19.33 13.63 25.70
CA LEU A 133 -19.40 14.50 24.52
C LEU A 133 -20.63 14.28 23.66
N ALA A 134 -21.48 13.30 24.00
CA ALA A 134 -22.68 13.01 23.23
C ALA A 134 -23.71 14.15 23.41
N GLY A 135 -23.79 15.05 22.43
CA GLY A 135 -24.83 16.08 22.40
C GLY A 135 -26.22 15.49 22.20
N GLY A 136 -27.24 16.13 22.76
CA GLY A 136 -28.62 16.00 22.33
C GLY A 136 -28.85 16.74 21.02
N SER A 137 -30.11 16.76 20.54
CA SER A 137 -30.53 17.55 19.38
C SER A 137 -30.55 19.08 19.64
N GLY A 138 -29.89 19.54 20.70
CA GLY A 138 -29.85 20.92 21.13
C GLY A 138 -28.87 21.78 20.31
N SER A 139 -28.98 23.10 20.49
CA SER A 139 -28.27 24.10 19.69
C SER A 139 -26.82 24.39 20.17
N SER A 140 -26.32 23.74 21.22
CA SER A 140 -25.00 24.02 21.80
C SER A 140 -24.30 22.79 22.38
N PRO A 141 -23.65 21.95 21.55
CA PRO A 141 -22.92 20.76 22.00
C PRO A 141 -21.84 21.04 23.04
N ALA A 142 -21.11 22.16 22.92
CA ALA A 142 -20.09 22.53 23.90
C ALA A 142 -20.65 22.84 25.29
N LEU A 143 -21.83 23.47 25.37
CA LEU A 143 -22.51 23.74 26.64
C LEU A 143 -23.01 22.44 27.28
N GLU A 144 -23.61 21.56 26.48
CA GLU A 144 -24.10 20.27 26.94
C GLU A 144 -22.97 19.38 27.46
N ALA A 145 -21.83 19.32 26.74
CA ALA A 145 -20.64 18.61 27.18
C ALA A 145 -20.16 19.13 28.54
N ARG A 146 -20.03 20.46 28.70
CA ARG A 146 -19.65 21.06 29.98
C ARG A 146 -20.62 20.66 31.10
N GLN A 147 -21.92 20.82 30.89
CA GLN A 147 -22.95 20.55 31.90
C GLN A 147 -22.93 19.07 32.32
N ARG A 148 -22.79 18.16 31.36
CA ARG A 148 -22.68 16.72 31.64
C ARG A 148 -21.43 16.40 32.43
N THR A 149 -20.26 16.87 32.01
CA THR A 149 -18.99 16.65 32.72
C THR A 149 -19.04 17.18 34.15
N LEU A 150 -19.58 18.39 34.38
CA LEU A 150 -19.73 18.93 35.74
C LEU A 150 -20.68 18.10 36.61
N SER A 151 -21.78 17.62 36.02
CA SER A 151 -22.78 16.82 36.73
C SER A 151 -22.21 15.45 37.12
N GLU A 152 -21.52 14.77 36.19
CA GLU A 152 -20.86 13.50 36.46
C GLU A 152 -19.73 13.65 37.48
N ALA A 153 -18.90 14.70 37.37
CA ALA A 153 -17.87 15.00 38.36
C ALA A 153 -18.47 15.25 39.77
N ALA A 154 -19.61 15.94 39.86
CA ALA A 154 -20.29 16.16 41.14
C ALA A 154 -20.85 14.84 41.72
N LEU A 155 -21.46 13.98 40.88
CA LEU A 155 -21.94 12.67 41.31
C LEU A 155 -20.79 11.77 41.79
N LEU A 156 -19.66 11.78 41.08
CA LEU A 156 -18.44 11.08 41.49
C LEU A 156 -17.86 11.64 42.79
N ALA A 157 -17.85 12.96 42.97
CA ALA A 157 -17.39 13.58 44.22
C ALA A 157 -18.28 13.19 45.42
N ILE A 158 -19.60 13.14 45.23
CA ILE A 158 -20.55 12.73 46.27
C ILE A 158 -20.42 11.23 46.58
N GLY A 159 -20.32 10.37 45.55
CA GLY A 159 -20.24 8.92 45.71
C GLY A 159 -18.87 8.42 46.16
N GLY A 160 -17.78 8.98 45.63
CA GLY A 160 -16.39 8.59 45.88
C GLY A 160 -15.90 8.98 47.28
N ALA A 161 -16.45 10.04 47.87
CA ALA A 161 -16.15 10.47 49.25
C ALA A 161 -16.46 9.39 50.30
N ALA A 162 -17.31 8.40 49.98
CA ALA A 162 -17.69 7.33 50.90
C ALA A 162 -16.73 6.12 50.90
N GLN A 163 -15.88 5.95 49.87
CA GLN A 163 -15.14 4.69 49.66
C GLN A 163 -13.63 4.92 49.40
N GLN A 164 -13.25 5.73 48.39
CA GLN A 164 -11.86 6.06 48.06
C GLN A 164 -11.79 7.43 47.36
N PRO A 165 -11.63 8.54 48.11
CA PRO A 165 -11.75 9.90 47.56
C PRO A 165 -10.67 10.27 46.53
N ASP A 166 -9.52 9.61 46.55
CA ASP A 166 -8.41 9.89 45.62
C ASP A 166 -8.51 9.15 44.28
N SER A 167 -9.39 8.14 44.16
CA SER A 167 -9.51 7.28 42.97
C SER A 167 -10.58 7.76 41.98
N ALA A 168 -11.59 8.52 42.44
CA ALA A 168 -12.69 8.99 41.61
C ALA A 168 -12.21 10.07 40.62
N SER A 169 -12.04 9.67 39.36
CA SER A 169 -11.51 10.53 38.30
C SER A 169 -12.38 10.47 37.06
N LEU A 170 -12.39 11.55 36.28
CA LEU A 170 -13.11 11.66 35.02
C LEU A 170 -12.19 12.26 33.95
N ALA A 171 -12.22 11.70 32.75
CA ALA A 171 -11.43 12.19 31.63
C ALA A 171 -12.32 12.59 30.45
N LEU A 172 -12.14 13.83 29.98
CA LEU A 172 -12.82 14.36 28.81
C LEU A 172 -11.82 14.49 27.65
N VAL A 173 -12.02 13.75 26.56
CA VAL A 173 -11.14 13.79 25.39
C VAL A 173 -11.92 14.18 24.15
N LEU A 174 -11.62 15.36 23.60
CA LEU A 174 -12.27 15.89 22.41
C LEU A 174 -11.76 15.15 21.16
N GLY A 175 -12.63 14.32 20.58
CA GLY A 175 -12.34 13.59 19.35
C GLY A 175 -12.19 14.50 18.12
N PRO A 176 -11.45 14.09 17.08
CA PRO A 176 -11.34 14.86 15.82
C PRO A 176 -12.66 15.05 15.08
N ALA A 177 -13.68 14.23 15.38
CA ALA A 177 -15.02 14.36 14.82
C ALA A 177 -15.97 15.19 15.70
N TRP A 178 -15.50 15.71 16.85
CA TRP A 178 -16.34 16.50 17.74
C TRP A 178 -16.49 17.92 17.20
N ASP A 179 -17.73 18.32 16.96
CA ASP A 179 -18.09 19.67 16.54
C ASP A 179 -18.70 20.41 17.75
N PRO A 180 -18.05 21.48 18.25
CA PRO A 180 -18.58 22.25 19.38
C PRO A 180 -19.81 23.11 19.00
N GLY A 181 -20.14 23.18 17.70
CA GLY A 181 -21.24 23.96 17.15
C GLY A 181 -20.92 25.46 17.01
N PRO A 182 -21.81 26.22 16.35
CA PRO A 182 -21.59 27.64 16.08
C PRO A 182 -21.58 28.50 17.36
N ALA A 183 -22.23 28.03 18.43
CA ALA A 183 -22.31 28.69 19.73
C ALA A 183 -21.22 28.24 20.72
N TRP A 184 -20.12 27.64 20.26
CA TRP A 184 -19.09 27.01 21.11
C TRP A 184 -18.58 27.88 22.28
N ARG A 185 -18.51 29.21 22.10
CA ARG A 185 -18.09 30.14 23.15
C ARG A 185 -18.98 30.10 24.40
N GLN A 186 -20.27 29.81 24.23
CA GLN A 186 -21.20 29.64 25.35
C GLN A 186 -20.90 28.38 26.17
N GLY A 187 -20.16 27.43 25.58
CA GLY A 187 -19.73 26.23 26.27
C GLY A 187 -18.74 26.47 27.39
N ASP A 188 -17.86 27.49 27.29
CA ASP A 188 -16.80 27.82 28.25
C ASP A 188 -16.18 26.59 28.93
N LEU A 189 -15.65 25.65 28.14
CA LEU A 189 -15.09 24.39 28.65
C LEU A 189 -13.96 24.63 29.68
N ALA A 190 -13.24 25.75 29.59
CA ALA A 190 -12.22 26.12 30.57
C ALA A 190 -12.79 26.32 32.00
N SER A 191 -14.09 26.58 32.15
CA SER A 191 -14.73 26.64 33.47
C SER A 191 -14.79 25.30 34.21
N LEU A 192 -14.60 24.17 33.50
CA LEU A 192 -14.47 22.85 34.13
C LEU A 192 -13.36 22.85 35.19
N TYR A 193 -12.21 23.45 34.88
CA TYR A 193 -11.06 23.50 35.79
C TYR A 193 -11.22 24.45 36.98
N ARG A 194 -12.28 25.26 37.01
CA ARG A 194 -12.54 26.24 38.09
C ARG A 194 -13.65 25.81 39.04
N ALA A 195 -14.32 24.68 38.77
CA ALA A 195 -15.40 24.20 39.62
C ALA A 195 -14.85 23.78 40.99
N PRO A 196 -15.48 24.18 42.13
CA PRO A 196 -14.94 23.92 43.46
C PRO A 196 -14.74 22.45 43.84
N TRP A 197 -15.44 21.54 43.15
CA TRP A 197 -15.37 20.09 43.36
C TRP A 197 -14.49 19.37 42.32
N ILE A 198 -13.77 20.11 41.48
CA ILE A 198 -12.87 19.57 40.47
C ILE A 198 -11.43 19.92 40.83
N ARG A 199 -10.57 18.90 40.85
CA ARG A 199 -9.11 19.06 40.93
C ARG A 199 -8.50 18.66 39.58
N PRO A 200 -7.93 19.61 38.82
CA PRO A 200 -7.20 19.29 37.60
C PRO A 200 -5.99 18.40 37.91
N VAL A 201 -5.73 17.42 37.05
CA VAL A 201 -4.57 16.52 37.13
C VAL A 201 -4.00 16.38 35.72
N ASP A 202 -2.68 16.47 35.59
CA ASP A 202 -2.01 16.21 34.32
C ASP A 202 -2.16 14.74 33.92
N ALA A 203 -2.39 14.49 32.63
CA ALA A 203 -2.66 13.15 32.13
C ALA A 203 -1.47 12.20 32.34
N ASP A 204 -0.24 12.69 32.19
CA ASP A 204 0.99 11.94 32.44
C ASP A 204 1.13 11.60 33.93
N ASP A 205 0.87 12.56 34.82
CA ASP A 205 0.86 12.32 36.27
C ASP A 205 -0.19 11.28 36.65
N ALA A 206 -1.37 11.30 36.03
CA ALA A 206 -2.41 10.30 36.26
C ALA A 206 -1.97 8.90 35.79
N VAL A 207 -1.27 8.82 34.66
CA VAL A 207 -0.71 7.58 34.12
C VAL A 207 0.40 7.03 35.02
N ASP A 208 1.25 7.90 35.58
CA ASP A 208 2.40 7.52 36.42
C ASP A 208 2.03 7.24 37.88
N ALA A 209 0.95 7.85 38.38
CA ALA A 209 0.49 7.67 39.76
C ALA A 209 -0.05 6.26 40.06
N VAL A 210 -0.35 5.45 39.05
CA VAL A 210 -0.86 4.08 39.24
C VAL A 210 0.25 3.17 39.78
N ARG A 211 0.21 2.94 41.10
CA ARG A 211 0.99 1.95 41.84
C ARG A 211 0.04 0.87 42.36
N VAL A 212 0.06 -0.32 41.75
CA VAL A 212 -0.49 -1.62 42.25
C VAL A 212 -1.85 -2.08 41.70
N ALA A 213 -1.80 -3.36 41.28
CA ALA A 213 -2.78 -4.35 40.82
C ALA A 213 -4.19 -3.86 40.40
N PRO A 214 -4.53 -3.95 39.10
CA PRO A 214 -5.91 -3.80 38.66
C PRO A 214 -6.78 -4.90 39.29
N PRO A 215 -8.10 -4.69 39.37
CA PRO A 215 -9.02 -5.78 39.71
C PRO A 215 -8.74 -7.00 38.81
N GLU A 216 -8.94 -8.20 39.36
CA GLU A 216 -8.85 -9.49 38.65
C GLU A 216 -9.74 -9.55 37.38
N GLN A 217 -10.56 -8.53 37.11
CA GLN A 217 -11.76 -8.61 36.28
C GLN A 217 -11.91 -7.52 35.20
N VAL A 218 -10.97 -6.58 34.98
CA VAL A 218 -11.08 -5.67 33.82
C VAL A 218 -10.72 -6.41 32.53
N LEU A 219 -11.76 -6.95 31.89
CA LEU A 219 -11.68 -7.80 30.72
C LEU A 219 -12.16 -7.06 29.48
N LEU A 220 -11.55 -7.41 28.34
CA LEU A 220 -11.97 -6.93 27.03
C LEU A 220 -12.78 -8.00 26.29
N PRO A 221 -13.75 -7.58 25.45
CA PRO A 221 -14.50 -8.51 24.65
C PRO A 221 -13.61 -9.23 23.63
N LYS A 222 -13.94 -10.49 23.33
CA LYS A 222 -13.29 -11.26 22.27
C LYS A 222 -13.62 -10.72 20.87
N ARG A 223 -14.82 -10.18 20.68
CA ARG A 223 -15.32 -9.65 19.40
C ARG A 223 -16.04 -8.33 19.63
N LEU A 224 -15.84 -7.40 18.69
CA LEU A 224 -16.42 -6.06 18.74
C LEU A 224 -17.63 -5.90 17.81
N ALA A 225 -18.55 -5.05 18.24
CA ALA A 225 -19.56 -4.40 17.39
C ALA A 225 -19.43 -2.87 17.56
N PRO A 226 -19.46 -2.06 16.48
CA PRO A 226 -19.64 -2.42 15.07
C PRO A 226 -18.43 -3.16 14.48
N ARG A 227 -18.65 -3.83 13.33
CA ARG A 227 -17.59 -4.58 12.64
C ARG A 227 -16.50 -3.64 12.15
N ALA A 228 -15.28 -4.17 12.08
CA ALA A 228 -14.15 -3.51 11.46
C ALA A 228 -14.42 -3.18 9.97
N ILE A 229 -13.62 -2.28 9.41
CA ILE A 229 -13.64 -2.00 7.96
C ILE A 229 -13.40 -3.28 7.14
N ARG A 230 -13.79 -3.24 5.86
CA ARG A 230 -13.70 -4.40 4.97
C ARG A 230 -12.23 -4.74 4.68
N VAL A 231 -11.91 -6.03 4.62
CA VAL A 231 -10.57 -6.52 4.23
C VAL A 231 -10.14 -6.00 2.84
N GLU A 232 -11.09 -5.81 1.93
CA GLU A 232 -10.85 -5.24 0.60
C GLU A 232 -10.24 -3.82 0.68
N GLN A 233 -10.70 -3.03 1.66
CA GLN A 233 -10.20 -1.68 1.88
C GLN A 233 -8.73 -1.69 2.36
N VAL A 234 -8.35 -2.67 3.18
CA VAL A 234 -6.95 -2.89 3.59
C VAL A 234 -6.08 -3.28 2.39
N ARG A 235 -6.58 -4.16 1.50
CA ARG A 235 -5.86 -4.55 0.28
C ARG A 235 -5.63 -3.39 -0.67
N LEU A 236 -6.64 -2.55 -0.86
CA LEU A 236 -6.56 -1.33 -1.67
C LEU A 236 -5.54 -0.35 -1.07
N ALA A 237 -5.59 -0.10 0.23
CA ALA A 237 -4.60 0.74 0.91
C ALA A 237 -3.17 0.19 0.80
N ALA A 238 -3.00 -1.13 0.92
CA ALA A 238 -1.70 -1.77 0.66
C ALA A 238 -1.27 -1.63 -0.80
N GLY A 239 -2.21 -1.62 -1.74
CA GLY A 239 -2.01 -1.32 -3.16
C GLY A 239 -1.46 0.09 -3.38
N ILE A 240 -2.06 1.10 -2.74
CA ILE A 240 -1.58 2.48 -2.75
C ILE A 240 -0.12 2.55 -2.31
N VAL A 241 0.24 1.92 -1.19
CA VAL A 241 1.62 1.93 -0.66
C VAL A 241 2.61 1.28 -1.63
N ARG A 242 2.24 0.16 -2.27
CA ARG A 242 3.13 -0.50 -3.25
C ARG A 242 3.33 0.36 -4.49
N LYS A 243 2.25 0.86 -5.09
CA LYS A 243 2.31 1.73 -6.27
C LYS A 243 3.08 3.01 -5.99
N ALA A 244 2.95 3.57 -4.80
CA ALA A 244 3.72 4.72 -4.37
C ALA A 244 5.22 4.43 -4.27
N ARG A 245 5.60 3.25 -3.78
CA ARG A 245 6.99 2.80 -3.77
C ARG A 245 7.51 2.63 -5.19
N ASP A 246 6.74 2.00 -6.07
CA ASP A 246 7.14 1.81 -7.47
C ASP A 246 7.33 3.16 -8.14
N TYR A 247 6.38 4.09 -7.92
CA TYR A 247 6.46 5.46 -8.44
C TYR A 247 7.69 6.21 -7.89
N ALA A 248 7.97 6.11 -6.59
CA ALA A 248 9.12 6.75 -5.98
C ALA A 248 10.45 6.17 -6.50
N SER A 249 10.51 4.86 -6.71
CA SER A 249 11.68 4.15 -7.25
C SER A 249 11.99 4.58 -8.68
N ILE A 250 10.97 4.69 -9.54
CA ILE A 250 11.20 5.08 -10.95
C ILE A 250 11.61 6.54 -11.11
N ILE A 251 11.14 7.47 -10.26
CA ILE A 251 11.52 8.89 -10.36
C ILE A 251 12.76 9.26 -9.54
N ASP A 252 13.41 8.29 -8.90
CA ASP A 252 14.52 8.51 -7.97
C ASP A 252 14.14 9.55 -6.88
N ALA A 253 12.90 9.47 -6.38
CA ALA A 253 12.37 10.46 -5.47
C ALA A 253 12.96 10.34 -4.06
N ASP A 254 13.08 11.49 -3.42
CA ASP A 254 13.33 11.56 -1.99
C ASP A 254 12.16 10.98 -1.16
N THR A 255 12.40 10.89 0.15
CA THR A 255 11.44 10.40 1.13
C THR A 255 10.09 11.15 1.17
N GLY A 256 10.00 12.37 0.61
CA GLY A 256 8.80 13.22 0.68
C GLY A 256 7.64 12.71 -0.16
N THR A 257 7.90 12.14 -1.34
CA THR A 257 6.85 11.55 -2.21
C THR A 257 6.20 10.34 -1.54
N SER A 258 7.00 9.53 -0.83
CA SER A 258 6.50 8.38 -0.08
C SER A 258 5.62 8.79 1.11
N ALA A 259 5.90 9.94 1.74
CA ALA A 259 5.13 10.42 2.88
C ALA A 259 3.66 10.72 2.53
N TYR A 260 3.39 11.35 1.39
CA TYR A 260 2.03 11.66 0.94
C TYR A 260 1.17 10.41 0.78
N TYR A 261 1.70 9.36 0.12
CA TYR A 261 0.95 8.12 -0.09
C TYR A 261 0.84 7.26 1.17
N ASP A 262 1.80 7.35 2.09
CA ASP A 262 1.70 6.74 3.41
C ASP A 262 0.53 7.38 4.20
N GLU A 263 0.40 8.71 4.15
CA GLU A 263 -0.73 9.45 4.74
C GLU A 263 -2.07 9.04 4.09
N LEU A 264 -2.13 8.97 2.74
CA LEU A 264 -3.32 8.51 2.03
C LEU A 264 -3.73 7.07 2.39
N ALA A 265 -2.77 6.15 2.44
CA ALA A 265 -3.05 4.77 2.80
C ALA A 265 -3.56 4.64 4.25
N ALA A 266 -3.01 5.43 5.17
CA ALA A 266 -3.46 5.48 6.56
C ALA A 266 -4.90 6.02 6.68
N LEU A 267 -5.23 7.09 5.94
CA LEU A 267 -6.59 7.65 5.90
C LEU A 267 -7.59 6.70 5.22
N ALA A 268 -7.15 5.97 4.20
CA ALA A 268 -7.98 4.98 3.51
C ALA A 268 -8.40 3.82 4.42
N VAL A 269 -7.66 3.53 5.50
CA VAL A 269 -8.05 2.51 6.51
C VAL A 269 -8.51 3.12 7.83
N SER A 270 -8.86 4.40 7.87
CA SER A 270 -9.30 5.05 9.11
C SER A 270 -10.47 4.32 9.77
N SER A 271 -10.40 4.19 11.09
CA SER A 271 -11.48 3.65 11.90
C SER A 271 -12.76 4.51 11.86
N SER A 272 -12.71 5.75 11.37
CA SER A 272 -13.90 6.57 11.10
C SER A 272 -14.80 5.96 10.03
N TRP A 273 -14.26 5.18 9.09
CA TRP A 273 -15.05 4.52 8.04
C TRP A 273 -15.97 3.42 8.56
N ARG A 274 -15.85 3.02 9.84
CA ARG A 274 -16.77 2.04 10.47
C ARG A 274 -18.23 2.49 10.44
N THR A 275 -18.50 3.80 10.48
CA THR A 275 -19.86 4.33 10.41
C THR A 275 -20.37 4.46 8.97
N GLU A 276 -19.47 4.53 7.98
CA GLU A 276 -19.78 4.70 6.56
C GLU A 276 -18.97 3.73 5.67
N PRO A 277 -19.12 2.41 5.84
CA PRO A 277 -18.22 1.43 5.23
C PRO A 277 -18.28 1.40 3.70
N THR A 278 -19.41 1.78 3.10
CA THR A 278 -19.55 1.87 1.64
C THR A 278 -18.82 3.10 1.08
N ALA A 279 -18.92 4.25 1.75
CA ALA A 279 -18.19 5.46 1.34
C ALA A 279 -16.68 5.26 1.51
N GLY A 280 -16.26 4.61 2.60
CA GLY A 280 -14.84 4.31 2.85
C GLY A 280 -14.23 3.38 1.81
N LEU A 281 -14.95 2.34 1.40
CA LEU A 281 -14.49 1.46 0.32
C LEU A 281 -14.38 2.23 -1.01
N ALA A 282 -15.39 2.99 -1.38
CA ALA A 282 -15.37 3.80 -2.60
C ALA A 282 -14.24 4.83 -2.60
N ASN A 283 -13.93 5.42 -1.44
CA ASN A 283 -12.79 6.31 -1.28
C ASN A 283 -11.47 5.57 -1.53
N ALA A 284 -11.26 4.40 -0.90
CA ALA A 284 -10.05 3.59 -1.11
C ALA A 284 -9.88 3.14 -2.57
N GLU A 285 -10.97 2.74 -3.24
CA GLU A 285 -10.97 2.39 -4.67
C GLU A 285 -10.55 3.60 -5.54
N ALA A 286 -11.10 4.78 -5.26
CA ALA A 286 -10.76 5.99 -5.99
C ALA A 286 -9.28 6.39 -5.80
N GLN A 287 -8.74 6.29 -4.57
CA GLN A 287 -7.33 6.58 -4.29
C GLN A 287 -6.40 5.55 -4.93
N ASP A 288 -6.74 4.27 -4.88
CA ASP A 288 -5.98 3.19 -5.51
C ASP A 288 -5.96 3.33 -7.04
N ALA A 289 -7.09 3.72 -7.65
CA ALA A 289 -7.21 4.00 -9.07
C ALA A 289 -6.41 5.25 -9.48
N ALA A 290 -6.41 6.30 -8.66
CA ALA A 290 -5.60 7.50 -8.90
C ALA A 290 -4.10 7.18 -8.88
N ALA A 291 -3.65 6.36 -7.92
CA ALA A 291 -2.26 5.88 -7.88
C ALA A 291 -1.92 5.02 -9.11
N SER A 292 -2.82 4.14 -9.56
CA SER A 292 -2.65 3.38 -10.80
C SER A 292 -2.54 4.29 -12.03
N ALA A 293 -3.38 5.31 -12.12
CA ALA A 293 -3.40 6.23 -13.26
C ALA A 293 -2.10 7.03 -13.40
N ILE A 294 -1.44 7.35 -12.28
CA ILE A 294 -0.12 7.99 -12.30
C ILE A 294 0.93 7.05 -12.87
N LEU A 295 1.00 5.80 -12.39
CA LEU A 295 1.93 4.80 -12.91
C LEU A 295 1.67 4.46 -14.38
N ALA A 296 0.41 4.42 -14.80
CA ALA A 296 0.01 4.14 -16.18
C ALA A 296 0.47 5.20 -17.20
N LYS A 297 0.95 6.37 -16.74
CA LYS A 297 1.62 7.35 -17.61
C LYS A 297 2.97 6.83 -18.11
N VAL A 298 3.55 5.82 -17.47
CA VAL A 298 4.72 5.11 -17.97
C VAL A 298 4.26 3.78 -18.54
N ALA A 299 4.46 3.57 -19.83
CA ALA A 299 3.88 2.45 -20.55
C ALA A 299 4.85 1.85 -21.58
N ILE A 300 4.69 0.55 -21.84
CA ILE A 300 5.34 -0.14 -22.96
C ILE A 300 4.38 -0.11 -24.14
N GLU A 301 4.86 0.40 -25.25
CA GLU A 301 4.20 0.27 -26.54
C GLU A 301 4.83 -0.92 -27.28
N SER A 302 3.98 -1.88 -27.66
CA SER A 302 4.39 -3.03 -28.46
C SER A 302 3.49 -3.19 -29.68
N ASN A 303 4.11 -3.58 -30.79
CA ASN A 303 3.39 -4.00 -31.99
C ASN A 303 2.86 -5.43 -31.78
N GLN A 304 1.72 -5.75 -32.40
CA GLN A 304 1.10 -7.08 -32.26
C GLN A 304 2.03 -8.26 -32.65
N PHE A 305 3.02 -8.00 -33.51
CA PHE A 305 3.96 -9.02 -33.99
C PHE A 305 5.39 -8.49 -34.04
N VAL A 306 6.32 -9.28 -33.52
CA VAL A 306 7.76 -9.08 -33.66
C VAL A 306 8.33 -10.25 -34.45
N THR A 307 9.08 -9.96 -35.52
CA THR A 307 9.72 -10.99 -36.34
C THR A 307 11.22 -11.00 -36.05
N LEU A 308 11.74 -12.13 -35.57
CA LEU A 308 13.16 -12.33 -35.33
C LEU A 308 13.89 -12.69 -36.64
N PRO A 309 15.02 -12.02 -36.93
CA PRO A 309 15.88 -12.38 -38.05
C PRO A 309 16.71 -13.63 -37.70
N GLY A 310 16.17 -14.82 -37.96
CA GLY A 310 16.82 -16.10 -37.61
C GLY A 310 16.34 -16.67 -36.29
N THR A 311 17.21 -17.42 -35.59
CA THR A 311 16.88 -18.12 -34.32
C THR A 311 17.10 -17.24 -33.09
N SER A 312 18.06 -16.32 -33.15
CA SER A 312 18.34 -15.31 -32.14
C SER A 312 18.38 -13.92 -32.78
N GLY A 313 18.07 -12.88 -32.03
CA GLY A 313 18.03 -11.54 -32.59
C GLY A 313 17.69 -10.46 -31.58
N ARG A 314 17.86 -9.21 -32.01
CA ARG A 314 17.48 -8.03 -31.24
C ARG A 314 16.27 -7.38 -31.87
N PHE A 315 15.35 -6.90 -31.04
CA PHE A 315 14.20 -6.13 -31.50
C PHE A 315 13.94 -4.93 -30.59
N PRO A 316 13.41 -3.82 -31.15
CA PRO A 316 13.08 -2.65 -30.37
C PRO A 316 11.75 -2.86 -29.61
N LEU A 317 11.72 -2.44 -28.35
CA LEU A 317 10.51 -2.13 -27.60
C LEU A 317 10.46 -0.64 -27.32
N THR A 318 9.28 -0.05 -27.42
CA THR A 318 9.10 1.38 -27.19
C THR A 318 8.56 1.58 -25.79
N VAL A 319 9.19 2.48 -25.02
CA VAL A 319 8.74 2.85 -23.68
C VAL A 319 8.46 4.34 -23.66
N THR A 320 7.27 4.70 -23.20
CA THR A 320 6.78 6.08 -23.15
C THR A 320 6.73 6.55 -21.72
N ASN A 321 7.29 7.73 -21.45
CA ASN A 321 7.17 8.44 -20.17
C ASN A 321 6.25 9.66 -20.34
N GLY A 322 5.00 9.53 -19.92
CA GLY A 322 4.02 10.62 -19.88
C GLY A 322 4.03 11.46 -18.60
N LEU A 323 5.03 11.28 -17.72
CA LEU A 323 5.21 12.10 -16.52
C LEU A 323 5.98 13.39 -16.85
N ASP A 324 5.87 14.36 -15.94
CA ASP A 324 6.61 15.62 -15.92
C ASP A 324 8.01 15.49 -15.30
N LYS A 325 8.41 14.27 -14.94
CA LYS A 325 9.71 13.92 -14.34
C LYS A 325 10.41 12.85 -15.18
N ALA A 326 11.74 12.85 -15.12
CA ALA A 326 12.52 11.75 -15.68
C ALA A 326 12.21 10.46 -14.90
N VAL A 327 12.18 9.33 -15.59
CA VAL A 327 11.98 8.00 -14.98
C VAL A 327 13.10 7.06 -15.35
N ARG A 328 13.44 6.14 -14.46
CA ARG A 328 14.37 5.04 -14.69
C ARG A 328 13.60 3.73 -14.64
N VAL A 329 13.56 3.00 -15.75
CA VAL A 329 12.73 1.79 -15.89
C VAL A 329 13.48 0.70 -16.66
N GLY A 330 13.38 -0.54 -16.19
CA GLY A 330 13.80 -1.72 -16.92
C GLY A 330 12.62 -2.40 -17.62
N VAL A 331 12.91 -3.48 -18.35
CA VAL A 331 11.88 -4.30 -18.99
C VAL A 331 12.16 -5.78 -18.73
N GLU A 332 11.16 -6.48 -18.22
CA GLU A 332 11.15 -7.94 -18.06
C GLU A 332 10.24 -8.56 -19.13
N LEU A 333 10.73 -9.58 -19.83
CA LEU A 333 9.95 -10.35 -20.79
C LEU A 333 9.77 -11.78 -20.30
N LYS A 334 8.52 -12.27 -20.33
CA LYS A 334 8.17 -13.65 -19.97
C LYS A 334 7.45 -14.34 -21.11
N THR A 335 7.77 -15.61 -21.31
CA THR A 335 7.13 -16.49 -22.29
C THR A 335 6.87 -17.86 -21.66
N SER A 336 5.82 -18.54 -22.12
CA SER A 336 5.53 -19.93 -21.74
C SER A 336 6.29 -20.94 -22.60
N SER A 337 6.99 -20.49 -23.65
CA SER A 337 7.75 -21.35 -24.57
C SER A 337 9.13 -21.66 -24.00
N ALA A 338 9.47 -22.94 -23.84
CA ALA A 338 10.77 -23.37 -23.31
C ALA A 338 11.95 -23.07 -24.25
N ASN A 339 11.65 -22.84 -25.52
CA ASN A 339 12.61 -22.66 -26.61
C ASN A 339 12.78 -21.18 -26.99
N LEU A 340 12.45 -20.26 -26.08
CA LEU A 340 12.66 -18.82 -26.23
C LEU A 340 13.05 -18.20 -24.88
N ALA A 341 14.20 -17.55 -24.82
CA ALA A 341 14.71 -16.84 -23.66
C ALA A 341 14.98 -15.37 -24.00
N PHE A 342 14.92 -14.50 -22.99
CA PHE A 342 15.18 -13.07 -23.12
C PHE A 342 16.21 -12.65 -22.08
N ASP A 343 17.11 -11.76 -22.48
CA ASP A 343 18.00 -11.09 -21.54
C ASP A 343 17.20 -10.00 -20.79
N PRO A 344 17.40 -9.86 -19.46
CA PRO A 344 16.83 -8.75 -18.72
C PRO A 344 17.38 -7.43 -19.27
N VAL A 345 16.53 -6.42 -19.42
CA VAL A 345 16.97 -5.09 -19.80
C VAL A 345 17.22 -4.26 -18.56
N ASP A 346 18.46 -3.79 -18.42
CA ASP A 346 18.86 -2.86 -17.36
C ASP A 346 18.02 -1.57 -17.38
N PRO A 347 17.79 -0.94 -16.21
CA PRO A 347 17.01 0.28 -16.14
C PRO A 347 17.59 1.43 -16.97
N VAL A 348 16.79 2.00 -17.86
CA VAL A 348 17.15 3.14 -18.72
C VAL A 348 16.42 4.39 -18.26
N GLU A 349 17.11 5.53 -18.29
CA GLU A 349 16.51 6.83 -18.01
C GLU A 349 15.74 7.36 -19.23
N ILE A 350 14.48 7.74 -19.00
CA ILE A 350 13.55 8.29 -20.00
C ILE A 350 13.15 9.70 -19.55
N PRO A 351 13.51 10.77 -20.29
CA PRO A 351 13.20 12.13 -19.90
C PRO A 351 11.68 12.42 -19.84
N PRO A 352 11.26 13.53 -19.21
CA PRO A 352 9.85 13.92 -19.10
C PRO A 352 9.16 14.04 -20.47
N GLY A 353 7.98 13.44 -20.62
CA GLY A 353 7.18 13.50 -21.84
C GLY A 353 7.81 12.86 -23.08
N GLN A 354 8.90 12.08 -22.93
CA GLN A 354 9.64 11.49 -24.04
C GLN A 354 9.31 10.01 -24.23
N VAL A 355 9.66 9.52 -25.43
CA VAL A 355 9.56 8.13 -25.84
C VAL A 355 10.97 7.63 -26.15
N VAL A 356 11.34 6.48 -25.58
CA VAL A 356 12.65 5.86 -25.78
C VAL A 356 12.49 4.43 -26.27
N THR A 357 13.31 4.06 -27.25
CA THR A 357 13.36 2.68 -27.75
C THR A 357 14.44 1.90 -27.00
N VAL A 358 14.01 0.84 -26.33
CA VAL A 358 14.85 -0.11 -25.61
C VAL A 358 15.09 -1.32 -26.50
N THR A 359 16.34 -1.75 -26.63
CA THR A 359 16.69 -2.93 -27.44
C THR A 359 16.66 -4.17 -26.58
N VAL A 360 15.83 -5.15 -26.95
CA VAL A 360 15.73 -6.45 -26.26
C VAL A 360 16.46 -7.51 -27.08
N SER A 361 17.23 -8.35 -26.40
CA SER A 361 17.82 -9.56 -27.00
C SER A 361 16.93 -10.76 -26.72
N ALA A 362 16.65 -11.55 -27.77
CA ALA A 362 16.00 -12.84 -27.66
C ALA A 362 16.92 -13.94 -28.19
N ASP A 363 16.96 -15.05 -27.46
CA ASP A 363 17.62 -16.27 -27.89
C ASP A 363 16.59 -17.38 -28.02
N GLY A 364 16.51 -17.97 -29.22
CA GLY A 364 15.55 -19.00 -29.56
C GLY A 364 16.26 -20.30 -29.88
N ASP A 365 15.73 -21.40 -29.33
CA ASP A 365 16.17 -22.75 -29.65
C ASP A 365 15.27 -23.34 -30.75
N GLY A 366 15.77 -23.33 -31.99
CA GLY A 366 15.06 -23.89 -33.14
C GLY A 366 13.96 -22.97 -33.70
N ASN A 367 12.92 -23.56 -34.31
CA ASN A 367 11.92 -22.77 -35.04
C ASN A 367 10.82 -22.26 -34.11
N VAL A 368 10.88 -20.98 -33.73
CA VAL A 368 9.85 -20.31 -32.92
C VAL A 368 8.76 -19.78 -33.84
N SER A 369 7.69 -20.54 -34.06
CA SER A 369 6.67 -20.23 -35.07
C SER A 369 5.63 -19.21 -34.61
N ASN A 370 5.25 -19.22 -33.32
CA ASN A 370 4.31 -18.27 -32.73
C ASN A 370 4.30 -18.35 -31.19
N SER A 371 5.27 -17.72 -30.53
CA SER A 371 5.35 -17.70 -29.07
C SER A 371 4.75 -16.41 -28.51
N ALA A 372 3.78 -16.56 -27.60
CA ALA A 372 3.20 -15.43 -26.87
C ALA A 372 4.19 -14.92 -25.82
N VAL A 373 4.44 -13.61 -25.84
CA VAL A 373 5.39 -12.93 -24.96
C VAL A 373 4.68 -11.82 -24.22
N VAL A 374 4.93 -11.72 -22.92
CA VAL A 374 4.42 -10.67 -22.05
C VAL A 374 5.60 -9.83 -21.60
N ALA A 375 5.64 -8.56 -22.02
CA ALA A 375 6.59 -7.58 -21.52
C ALA A 375 5.99 -6.76 -20.38
N ARG A 376 6.79 -6.54 -19.33
CA ARG A 376 6.43 -5.76 -18.14
C ARG A 376 7.52 -4.74 -17.84
N LEU A 377 7.13 -3.56 -17.39
CA LEU A 377 8.07 -2.59 -16.85
C LEU A 377 8.58 -3.07 -15.50
N THR A 378 9.85 -2.81 -15.23
CA THR A 378 10.45 -3.04 -13.91
C THR A 378 10.99 -1.75 -13.34
N THR A 379 10.87 -1.59 -12.02
CA THR A 379 11.55 -0.54 -11.28
C THR A 379 13.06 -0.83 -11.25
N PRO A 380 13.91 0.16 -10.89
CA PRO A 380 15.33 -0.10 -10.63
C PRO A 380 15.58 -1.19 -9.59
N ASP A 381 14.63 -1.41 -8.67
CA ASP A 381 14.68 -2.44 -7.64
C ASP A 381 14.21 -3.83 -8.14
N GLY A 382 13.78 -3.94 -9.41
CA GLY A 382 13.34 -5.18 -10.05
C GLY A 382 11.87 -5.54 -9.86
N GLU A 383 11.07 -4.68 -9.22
CA GLU A 383 9.62 -4.90 -9.05
C GLU A 383 8.87 -4.59 -10.35
N THR A 384 7.96 -5.47 -10.77
CA THR A 384 7.18 -5.25 -12.00
C THR A 384 5.99 -4.33 -11.75
N PHE A 385 5.74 -3.37 -12.64
CA PHE A 385 4.60 -2.45 -12.54
C PHE A 385 3.98 -2.11 -13.91
N GLY A 386 2.84 -1.41 -13.88
CA GLY A 386 2.13 -0.96 -15.08
C GLY A 386 1.34 -2.05 -15.79
N THR A 387 0.76 -1.68 -16.93
CA THR A 387 0.01 -2.62 -17.78
C THR A 387 0.99 -3.43 -18.64
N PRO A 388 0.89 -4.78 -18.65
CA PRO A 388 1.74 -5.60 -19.50
C PRO A 388 1.43 -5.39 -20.98
N ALA A 389 2.46 -5.44 -21.82
CA ALA A 389 2.32 -5.47 -23.27
C ALA A 389 2.44 -6.91 -23.77
N GLU A 390 1.41 -7.39 -24.49
CA GLU A 390 1.38 -8.74 -25.05
C GLU A 390 1.61 -8.69 -26.56
N PHE A 391 2.50 -9.55 -27.05
CA PHE A 391 2.79 -9.67 -28.48
C PHE A 391 3.28 -11.06 -28.84
N ASN A 392 3.22 -11.40 -30.13
CA ASN A 392 3.71 -12.68 -30.63
C ASN A 392 5.08 -12.52 -31.28
N VAL A 393 6.00 -13.44 -30.94
CA VAL A 393 7.31 -13.56 -31.56
C VAL A 393 7.30 -14.73 -32.54
N ARG A 394 7.80 -14.48 -33.76
CA ARG A 394 7.99 -15.49 -34.81
C ARG A 394 9.37 -15.38 -35.45
N THR A 395 9.95 -16.50 -35.85
CA THR A 395 11.19 -16.54 -36.63
C THR A 395 10.88 -16.50 -38.13
N SER A 396 11.69 -15.76 -38.89
CA SER A 396 11.57 -15.73 -40.34
C SER A 396 12.52 -16.75 -40.98
N VAL A 397 11.97 -17.80 -41.60
CA VAL A 397 12.74 -18.83 -42.33
C VAL A 397 13.07 -18.37 -43.77
N VAL A 398 13.59 -17.15 -43.94
CA VAL A 398 13.92 -16.64 -45.28
C VAL A 398 15.29 -17.15 -45.75
N GLY A 399 16.23 -17.41 -44.83
CA GLY A 399 17.58 -17.83 -45.17
C GLY A 399 17.65 -19.17 -45.93
N THR A 400 16.88 -20.17 -45.51
CA THR A 400 16.91 -21.51 -46.12
C THR A 400 16.38 -21.51 -47.56
N ILE A 401 15.35 -20.71 -47.84
CA ILE A 401 14.75 -20.63 -49.18
C ILE A 401 15.73 -20.03 -50.17
N ILE A 402 16.49 -19.00 -49.78
CA ILE A 402 17.52 -18.39 -50.64
C ILE A 402 18.57 -19.43 -51.01
N TRP A 403 19.07 -20.22 -50.05
CA TRP A 403 20.04 -21.29 -50.33
C TRP A 403 19.47 -22.41 -51.21
N ILE A 404 18.22 -22.80 -51.02
CA ILE A 404 17.55 -23.79 -51.87
C ILE A 404 17.44 -23.26 -53.30
N VAL A 405 16.97 -22.03 -53.49
CA VAL A 405 16.83 -21.42 -54.83
C VAL A 405 18.20 -21.26 -55.50
N MET A 406 19.22 -20.83 -54.74
CA MET A 406 20.58 -20.68 -55.27
C MET A 406 21.21 -22.04 -55.62
N GLY A 407 20.95 -23.08 -54.82
CA GLY A 407 21.35 -24.45 -55.10
C GLY A 407 20.68 -25.03 -56.35
N VAL A 408 19.36 -24.82 -56.51
CA VAL A 408 18.61 -25.25 -57.70
C VAL A 408 19.10 -24.51 -58.95
N ALA A 409 19.29 -23.19 -58.87
CA ALA A 409 19.83 -22.39 -59.96
C ALA A 409 21.25 -22.84 -60.37
N GLY A 410 22.12 -23.11 -59.38
CA GLY A 410 23.46 -23.66 -59.61
C GLY A 410 23.43 -25.05 -60.28
N ALA A 411 22.56 -25.94 -59.82
CA ALA A 411 22.40 -27.27 -60.41
C ALA A 411 21.92 -27.20 -61.87
N LEU A 412 20.95 -26.32 -62.17
CA LEU A 412 20.47 -26.09 -63.53
C LEU A 412 21.57 -25.54 -64.45
N ALA A 413 22.41 -24.63 -63.94
CA ALA A 413 23.54 -24.11 -64.69
C ALA A 413 24.56 -25.22 -65.05
N VAL A 414 24.88 -26.11 -64.09
CA VAL A 414 25.78 -27.25 -64.31
C VAL A 414 25.21 -28.23 -65.35
N VAL A 415 23.92 -28.54 -65.27
CA VAL A 415 23.25 -29.43 -66.24
C VAL A 415 23.22 -28.81 -67.64
N ALA A 416 22.94 -27.50 -67.74
CA ALA A 416 22.95 -26.78 -69.01
C ALA A 416 24.35 -26.77 -69.64
N PHE A 417 25.39 -26.46 -68.85
CA PHE A 417 26.77 -26.44 -69.31
C PHE A 417 27.28 -27.83 -69.73
N GLY A 418 26.94 -28.87 -68.96
CA GLY A 418 27.26 -30.26 -69.29
C GLY A 418 26.61 -30.75 -70.58
N ARG A 419 25.34 -30.38 -70.82
CA ARG A 419 24.65 -30.67 -72.10
C ARG A 419 25.31 -29.98 -73.29
N GLN A 420 25.75 -28.73 -73.13
CA GLN A 420 26.42 -27.97 -74.19
C GLN A 420 27.77 -28.60 -74.59
N ILE A 421 28.56 -29.06 -73.63
CA ILE A 421 29.82 -29.78 -73.88
C ILE A 421 29.56 -31.13 -74.56
N ARG A 422 28.54 -31.87 -74.12
CA ARG A 422 28.16 -33.17 -74.71
C ARG A 422 27.66 -33.05 -76.15
N ASN A 423 26.87 -32.02 -76.47
CA ASN A 423 26.39 -31.78 -77.83
C ASN A 423 27.53 -31.34 -78.78
N ARG A 424 28.49 -30.55 -78.29
CA ARG A 424 29.71 -30.20 -79.07
C ARG A 424 30.61 -31.40 -79.35
N ARG A 425 30.66 -32.41 -78.47
CA ARG A 425 31.39 -33.67 -78.74
C ARG A 425 30.67 -34.60 -79.73
N ARG A 426 29.33 -34.60 -79.77
CA ARG A 426 28.56 -35.40 -80.75
C ARG A 426 28.60 -34.86 -82.18
N GLN A 427 28.89 -33.58 -82.38
CA GLN A 427 29.02 -32.97 -83.72
C GLN A 427 30.41 -33.15 -84.36
N ARG A 428 31.39 -33.75 -83.66
CA ARG A 428 32.73 -34.08 -84.23
C ARG A 428 32.86 -35.51 -84.78
N VAL A 429 31.79 -36.31 -84.83
CA VAL A 429 31.82 -37.71 -85.34
C VAL A 429 31.13 -37.89 -86.71
N LYS A 430 30.67 -36.82 -87.36
CA LYS A 430 30.21 -36.86 -88.77
C LYS A 430 30.87 -35.77 -89.61
N ALA A 431 32.15 -35.97 -89.93
CA ALA A 431 32.76 -35.40 -91.13
C ALA A 431 34.09 -36.09 -91.42
N SER A 432 34.11 -37.01 -92.39
CA SER A 432 35.23 -37.19 -93.30
C SER A 432 34.74 -37.84 -94.61
N PRO A 433 35.36 -37.53 -95.77
CA PRO A 433 34.71 -37.47 -97.08
C PRO A 433 35.12 -38.62 -98.03
N ALA A 434 34.36 -38.82 -99.13
CA ALA A 434 34.86 -39.55 -100.31
C ALA A 434 34.08 -39.19 -101.61
N THR A 435 34.83 -38.58 -102.55
CA THR A 435 34.86 -38.87 -104.00
C THR A 435 33.78 -38.31 -104.94
N ALA A 436 34.21 -37.52 -105.94
CA ALA A 436 34.11 -37.88 -107.37
C ALA A 436 34.70 -36.79 -108.31
N GLN A 437 35.55 -37.26 -109.23
CA GLN A 437 36.15 -36.57 -110.38
C GLN A 437 35.13 -36.27 -111.51
N GLU A 438 35.47 -35.24 -112.31
CA GLU A 438 35.38 -35.03 -113.79
C GLU A 438 34.32 -35.76 -114.65
N PRO A 439 33.88 -35.13 -115.78
CA PRO A 439 34.55 -35.45 -117.06
C PRO A 439 34.61 -34.30 -118.12
N ALA A 440 35.50 -34.48 -119.10
CA ALA A 440 35.54 -33.82 -120.42
C ALA A 440 34.47 -34.43 -121.38
N PRO A 441 34.27 -34.00 -122.66
CA PRO A 441 35.20 -33.41 -123.64
C PRO A 441 35.18 -31.87 -123.78
#